data_AF-A0A423MWD7-F1
#
_entry.id   AF-A0A423MWD7-F1
#
_cell.length_a   1.000
_cell.length_b   1.000
_cell.length_c   1.000
_cell.angle_alpha   90.00
_cell.angle_beta   90.00
_cell.angle_gamma   90.00
#
_symmetry.space_group_name_H-M   'P 1'
#
loop_
_entity.id
_entity.type
_entity.pdbx_description
1 polymer ?
#
loop_
_entity_poly.entity_id
_entity_poly.type
_entity_poly.pdbx_seq_one_letter_code
_entity_poly.pdbx_strand_id
1 'polypeptide(L)'
;MRISDFVVRELGRRQVLLFFVLATGLYVLPLILADFPYIDDNWRALAAGNAWAGYGRLFADWLYQALTFTGAAPDVFPLPLLLATLAMSLALTRLTFHYFVEPTLACCLVPLPLWYNPFLLQNLSYQYDGPSMALSLVAMIYAITFHGATRVQRWLIPALLIALGTGLYQISVNVFLGLCCVELLRALHRQVSWTEVWGLLGGKLAQFGLGIAIYGVTAYPFMTAGRYSEGLDGAGHPFLQIGTNMGRVLEKTALLFHGGYLWVFAALVLCAFLGLARLGRPDRRASHVILGLTVFAVLVLLVPGITLLFRDFNEGARTLMGFGVLLVCLFYLSRLALAAHNRWLPLLLIIPLLATLSLSFAYGRVLSMQKTFATAALYSLGHDIATHSELREAKRIYLSINYSDRWLASAEGSFRQLPVLRYLLNVDYYMLAENLPSVGITNVVAERERRNATHVGYLQYPALVESLYYRIYLLGDYGFIVMKEPPHGRLLQW
;
A
#
# COMPACT_ATOMS: atom_id res chain seq x y z
N MET A 1 38.41 1.35 20.11
CA MET A 1 37.04 1.88 19.93
C MET A 1 36.07 0.75 20.21
N ARG A 2 35.18 0.87 21.21
CA ARG A 2 34.20 -0.18 21.51
C ARG A 2 33.10 -0.16 20.44
N ILE A 3 32.64 -1.32 19.99
CA ILE A 3 31.52 -1.47 19.01
C ILE A 3 30.30 -0.66 19.46
N SER A 4 30.11 -0.50 20.77
CA SER A 4 29.09 0.36 21.35
C SER A 4 29.11 1.77 20.74
N ASP A 5 30.26 2.45 20.71
CA ASP A 5 30.30 3.88 20.35
C ASP A 5 29.91 4.13 18.89
N PHE A 6 29.89 3.09 18.05
CA PHE A 6 29.49 3.18 16.65
C PHE A 6 27.98 3.37 16.45
N VAL A 7 27.15 2.88 17.38
CA VAL A 7 25.68 2.84 17.21
C VAL A 7 25.01 4.17 17.59
N VAL A 8 25.63 4.92 18.51
CA VAL A 8 25.12 6.21 19.01
C VAL A 8 25.85 7.40 18.38
N ARG A 9 26.86 7.13 17.54
CA ARG A 9 27.57 8.16 16.79
C ARG A 9 26.66 8.78 15.72
N GLU A 10 26.92 10.06 15.43
CA GLU A 10 26.41 10.73 14.25
C GLU A 10 26.80 9.98 12.97
N LEU A 11 25.82 9.76 12.09
CA LEU A 11 25.97 9.09 10.81
C LEU A 11 26.10 10.10 9.68
N GLY A 12 27.09 9.89 8.83
CA GLY A 12 27.22 10.65 7.59
C GLY A 12 26.13 10.28 6.57
N ARG A 13 25.87 11.17 5.61
CA ARG A 13 24.81 10.99 4.60
C ARG A 13 24.91 9.67 3.81
N ARG A 14 26.14 9.20 3.51
CA ARG A 14 26.37 7.91 2.83
C ARG A 14 25.96 6.71 3.69
N GLN A 15 26.21 6.76 5.00
CA GLN A 15 25.85 5.69 5.94
C GLN A 15 24.33 5.63 6.14
N VAL A 16 23.67 6.79 6.26
CA VAL A 16 22.20 6.87 6.32
C VAL A 16 21.57 6.33 5.04
N LEU A 17 22.12 6.68 3.87
CA LEU A 17 21.65 6.15 2.59
C LEU A 17 21.82 4.63 2.51
N LEU A 18 23.00 4.10 2.87
CA LEU A 18 23.25 2.66 2.87
C LEU A 18 22.27 1.92 3.81
N PHE A 19 22.02 2.47 5.00
CA PHE A 19 21.02 1.92 5.92
C PHE A 19 19.64 1.81 5.24
N PHE A 20 19.17 2.88 4.60
CA PHE A 20 17.86 2.85 3.95
C PHE A 20 17.83 1.94 2.71
N VAL A 21 18.89 1.88 1.90
CA VAL A 21 18.96 0.94 0.76
C VAL A 21 18.83 -0.50 1.24
N LEU A 22 19.55 -0.87 2.30
CA LEU A 22 19.47 -2.22 2.87
C LEU A 22 18.10 -2.49 3.49
N ALA A 23 17.58 -1.57 4.31
CA ALA A 23 16.29 -1.75 4.98
C ALA A 23 15.13 -1.82 3.97
N THR A 24 15.03 -0.85 3.06
CA THR A 24 13.94 -0.81 2.07
C THR A 24 14.03 -1.99 1.10
N GLY A 25 15.24 -2.39 0.68
CA GLY A 25 15.49 -3.58 -0.12
C GLY A 25 15.08 -4.88 0.57
N LEU A 26 15.42 -5.05 1.85
CA LEU A 26 14.99 -6.22 2.64
C LEU A 26 13.45 -6.31 2.75
N TYR A 27 12.76 -5.18 2.84
CA TYR A 27 11.31 -5.16 2.95
C TYR A 27 10.59 -5.60 1.66
N VAL A 28 11.16 -5.30 0.49
CA VAL A 28 10.58 -5.71 -0.82
C VAL A 28 11.11 -7.04 -1.35
N LEU A 29 12.22 -7.53 -0.82
CA LEU A 29 12.81 -8.82 -1.19
C LEU A 29 11.79 -9.97 -1.26
N PRO A 30 10.91 -10.21 -0.26
CA PRO A 30 9.95 -11.31 -0.34
C PRO A 30 8.92 -11.15 -1.46
N LEU A 31 8.64 -9.92 -1.92
CA LEU A 31 7.75 -9.65 -3.06
C LEU A 31 8.45 -9.96 -4.39
N ILE A 32 9.72 -9.55 -4.52
CA ILE A 32 10.56 -9.85 -5.69
C ILE A 32 10.73 -11.36 -5.84
N LEU A 33 10.96 -12.08 -4.75
CA LEU A 33 11.11 -13.53 -4.77
C LEU A 33 9.79 -14.27 -5.07
N ALA A 34 8.65 -13.71 -4.66
CA ALA A 34 7.35 -14.30 -4.97
C ALA A 34 7.01 -14.15 -6.45
N ASP A 35 7.37 -13.01 -7.07
CA ASP A 35 7.16 -12.72 -8.49
C ASP A 35 5.72 -13.06 -8.92
N PHE A 36 4.75 -12.46 -8.24
CA PHE A 36 3.34 -12.81 -8.40
C PHE A 36 2.59 -11.68 -9.13
N PRO A 37 1.97 -11.94 -10.31
CA PRO A 37 1.16 -10.95 -11.00
C PRO A 37 -0.14 -10.70 -10.22
N TYR A 38 -0.19 -9.58 -9.51
CA TYR A 38 -1.25 -9.27 -8.57
C TYR A 38 -2.47 -8.62 -9.26
N ILE A 39 -3.62 -9.27 -9.17
CA ILE A 39 -4.93 -8.80 -9.66
C ILE A 39 -4.84 -8.30 -11.12
N ASP A 40 -4.81 -6.97 -11.31
CA ASP A 40 -4.82 -6.30 -12.62
C ASP A 40 -3.53 -6.53 -13.41
N ASP A 41 -2.44 -6.91 -12.73
CA ASP A 41 -1.15 -7.21 -13.37
C ASP A 41 -1.27 -8.35 -14.39
N ASN A 42 -2.20 -9.31 -14.19
CA ASN A 42 -2.45 -10.40 -15.14
C ASN A 42 -2.91 -9.87 -16.51
N TRP A 43 -3.87 -8.94 -16.51
CA TRP A 43 -4.34 -8.31 -17.74
C TRP A 43 -3.26 -7.40 -18.34
N ARG A 44 -2.50 -6.66 -17.51
CA ARG A 44 -1.45 -5.76 -18.00
C ARG A 44 -0.29 -6.50 -18.64
N ALA A 45 0.16 -7.60 -18.04
CA ALA A 45 1.20 -8.46 -18.60
C ALA A 45 0.78 -9.04 -19.94
N LEU A 46 -0.50 -9.42 -20.07
CA LEU A 46 -1.05 -9.95 -21.32
C LEU A 46 -1.23 -8.88 -22.42
N ALA A 47 -1.79 -7.72 -22.07
CA ALA A 47 -2.21 -6.70 -23.03
C ALA A 47 -1.20 -5.55 -23.22
N ALA A 48 -0.11 -5.54 -22.45
CA ALA A 48 0.79 -4.39 -22.28
C ALA A 48 0.03 -3.08 -21.96
N GLY A 49 -1.06 -3.17 -21.19
CA GLY A 49 -2.04 -2.09 -21.03
C GLY A 49 -1.58 -0.94 -20.12
N ASN A 50 -1.76 0.30 -20.58
CA ASN A 50 -1.42 1.54 -19.86
C ASN A 50 -2.62 2.50 -19.72
N ALA A 51 -3.65 2.05 -18.99
CA ALA A 51 -4.90 2.79 -18.82
C ALA A 51 -4.92 3.71 -17.58
N TRP A 52 -3.78 4.15 -17.03
CA TRP A 52 -3.76 4.88 -15.75
C TRP A 52 -4.27 6.32 -15.87
N ALA A 53 -4.07 7.00 -16.99
CA ALA A 53 -4.61 8.35 -17.21
C ALA A 53 -6.12 8.42 -17.02
N GLY A 54 -6.86 7.40 -17.48
CA GLY A 54 -8.31 7.28 -17.30
C GLY A 54 -8.77 7.20 -15.83
N TYR A 55 -7.86 6.84 -14.92
CA TYR A 55 -8.05 6.83 -13.46
C TYR A 55 -7.40 8.04 -12.75
N GLY A 56 -6.98 9.06 -13.50
CA GLY A 56 -6.41 10.29 -12.97
C GLY A 56 -4.95 10.16 -12.56
N ARG A 57 -4.29 9.10 -13.05
CA ARG A 57 -2.90 8.75 -12.77
C ARG A 57 -2.02 8.90 -14.02
N LEU A 58 -2.14 10.05 -14.69
CA LEU A 58 -1.43 10.36 -15.94
C LEU A 58 0.08 10.10 -15.85
N PHE A 59 0.71 10.44 -14.72
CA PHE A 59 2.15 10.30 -14.58
C PHE A 59 2.60 8.83 -14.45
N ALA A 60 1.69 7.90 -14.14
CA ALA A 60 1.97 6.47 -14.18
C ALA A 60 2.09 5.95 -15.62
N ASP A 61 1.25 6.44 -16.55
CA ASP A 61 1.40 6.12 -17.98
C ASP A 61 2.77 6.59 -18.48
N TRP A 62 3.14 7.84 -18.19
CA TRP A 62 4.42 8.41 -18.62
C TRP A 62 5.62 7.68 -18.00
N LEU A 63 5.51 7.24 -16.75
CA LEU A 63 6.54 6.42 -16.10
C LEU A 63 6.81 5.14 -16.91
N TYR A 64 5.77 4.38 -17.26
CA TYR A 64 5.93 3.13 -18.00
C TYR A 64 6.37 3.35 -19.45
N GLN A 65 5.86 4.39 -20.10
CA GLN A 65 6.31 4.76 -21.46
C GLN A 65 7.80 5.13 -21.46
N ALA A 66 8.27 5.88 -20.46
CA ALA A 66 9.67 6.25 -20.33
C ALA A 66 10.58 5.06 -19.98
N LEU A 67 10.14 4.17 -19.08
CA LEU A 67 10.93 2.99 -18.69
C LEU A 67 11.06 1.96 -19.80
N THR A 68 10.03 1.81 -20.63
CA THR A 68 9.97 0.77 -21.67
C THR A 68 10.33 1.30 -23.05
N PHE A 69 10.40 2.62 -23.23
CA PHE A 69 10.54 3.30 -24.52
C PHE A 69 9.43 2.90 -25.52
N THR A 70 8.24 2.59 -25.03
CA THR A 70 7.07 2.21 -25.84
C THR A 70 5.87 3.10 -25.53
N GLY A 71 4.85 3.08 -26.40
CA GLY A 71 3.54 3.67 -26.11
C GLY A 71 2.66 2.82 -25.20
N ALA A 72 3.21 1.78 -24.56
CA ALA A 72 2.50 0.74 -23.82
C ALA A 72 3.21 0.45 -22.47
N ALA A 73 2.76 -0.57 -21.74
CA ALA A 73 3.38 -1.02 -20.50
C ALA A 73 3.67 -2.54 -20.55
N PRO A 74 4.67 -2.99 -21.34
CA PRO A 74 5.14 -4.36 -21.25
C PRO A 74 5.66 -4.67 -19.84
N ASP A 75 5.59 -5.93 -19.43
CA ASP A 75 6.12 -6.35 -18.14
C ASP A 75 7.65 -6.22 -18.11
N VAL A 76 8.14 -5.43 -17.15
CA VAL A 76 9.57 -5.20 -16.89
C VAL A 76 9.88 -5.34 -15.39
N PHE A 77 9.00 -6.02 -14.63
CA PHE A 77 9.26 -6.34 -13.23
C PHE A 77 10.58 -7.13 -13.07
N PRO A 78 11.40 -6.88 -12.02
CA PRO A 78 11.21 -5.97 -10.89
C PRO A 78 11.83 -4.58 -11.08
N LEU A 79 12.26 -4.19 -12.28
CA LEU A 79 13.02 -2.94 -12.50
C LEU A 79 12.33 -1.69 -11.93
N PRO A 80 11.04 -1.42 -12.18
CA PRO A 80 10.39 -0.21 -11.65
C PRO A 80 10.35 -0.20 -10.11
N LEU A 81 10.19 -1.36 -9.47
CA LEU A 81 10.20 -1.51 -8.01
C LEU A 81 11.59 -1.22 -7.43
N LEU A 82 12.66 -1.69 -8.08
CA LEU A 82 14.04 -1.39 -7.66
C LEU A 82 14.34 0.11 -7.73
N LEU A 83 13.92 0.77 -8.81
CA LEU A 83 14.07 2.22 -8.96
C LEU A 83 13.27 2.99 -7.90
N ALA A 84 12.03 2.60 -7.65
CA ALA A 84 11.19 3.19 -6.60
C ALA A 84 11.79 3.00 -5.20
N THR A 85 12.38 1.83 -4.93
CA THR A 85 13.05 1.50 -3.65
C THR A 85 14.29 2.38 -3.43
N LEU A 86 15.09 2.61 -4.48
CA LEU A 86 16.23 3.53 -4.42
C LEU A 86 15.78 4.99 -4.21
N ALA A 87 14.76 5.43 -4.95
CA ALA A 87 14.18 6.77 -4.81
C ALA A 87 13.62 6.98 -3.39
N MET A 88 12.95 5.97 -2.82
CA MET A 88 12.49 6.00 -1.43
C MET A 88 13.65 6.06 -0.44
N SER A 89 14.73 5.31 -0.66
CA SER A 89 15.92 5.38 0.19
C SER A 89 16.53 6.78 0.23
N LEU A 90 16.58 7.46 -0.92
CA LEU A 90 17.02 8.85 -1.01
C LEU A 90 16.05 9.80 -0.30
N ALA A 91 14.74 9.60 -0.45
CA ALA A 91 13.71 10.38 0.20
C ALA A 91 13.78 10.26 1.74
N LEU A 92 13.89 9.04 2.27
CA LEU A 92 14.01 8.76 3.70
C LEU A 92 15.32 9.30 4.28
N THR A 93 16.42 9.22 3.52
CA THR A 93 17.68 9.87 3.89
C THR A 93 17.47 11.37 4.04
N ARG A 94 16.86 12.02 3.04
CA ARG A 94 16.56 13.46 3.07
C ARG A 94 15.64 13.82 4.24
N LEU A 95 14.60 13.02 4.50
CA LEU A 95 13.69 13.22 5.60
C LEU A 95 14.37 13.10 6.96
N THR A 96 15.32 12.17 7.10
CA THR A 96 16.10 11.99 8.33
C THR A 96 16.93 13.24 8.65
N PHE A 97 17.65 13.80 7.67
CA PHE A 97 18.40 15.04 7.84
C PHE A 97 17.50 16.28 7.97
N HIS A 98 16.30 16.24 7.39
CA HIS A 98 15.29 17.26 7.64
C HIS A 98 14.81 17.22 9.09
N TYR A 99 14.66 16.01 9.66
CA TYR A 99 14.16 15.79 11.01
C TYR A 99 15.18 16.07 12.11
N PHE A 100 16.42 15.64 11.89
CA PHE A 100 17.48 15.62 12.90
C PHE A 100 18.75 16.27 12.35
N VAL A 101 19.31 17.20 13.13
CA VAL A 101 20.56 17.91 12.77
C VAL A 101 21.76 16.97 12.80
N GLU A 102 21.80 16.09 13.81
CA GLU A 102 22.84 15.07 14.00
C GLU A 102 22.19 13.67 13.97
N PRO A 103 21.96 13.07 12.77
CA PRO A 103 21.33 11.77 12.67
C PRO A 103 22.14 10.65 13.32
N THR A 104 21.50 9.86 14.17
CA THR A 104 22.03 8.59 14.72
C THR A 104 21.29 7.42 14.07
N LEU A 105 21.71 6.17 14.33
CA LEU A 105 20.97 4.99 13.83
C LEU A 105 19.50 5.02 14.28
N ALA A 106 19.24 5.40 15.53
CA ALA A 106 17.89 5.55 16.06
C ALA A 106 17.09 6.69 15.41
N CYS A 107 17.75 7.67 14.77
CA CYS A 107 17.05 8.69 13.96
C CYS A 107 16.51 8.07 12.67
N CYS A 108 17.27 7.17 12.05
CA CYS A 108 16.87 6.49 10.81
C CYS A 108 15.66 5.57 11.01
N LEU A 109 15.43 5.07 12.23
CA LEU A 109 14.27 4.25 12.57
C LEU A 109 12.95 5.05 12.55
N VAL A 110 13.00 6.38 12.73
CA VAL A 110 11.79 7.22 12.85
C VAL A 110 11.01 7.38 11.55
N PRO A 111 11.64 7.69 10.38
CA PRO A 111 10.92 7.80 9.11
C PRO A 111 10.73 6.46 8.39
N LEU A 112 11.42 5.39 8.81
CA LEU A 112 11.31 4.07 8.17
C LEU A 112 9.88 3.50 8.09
N PRO A 113 8.95 3.76 9.04
CA PRO A 113 7.56 3.32 8.93
C PRO A 113 6.79 3.84 7.71
N LEU A 114 7.28 4.87 7.00
CA LEU A 114 6.69 5.24 5.69
C LEU A 114 6.85 4.13 4.65
N TRP A 115 7.88 3.30 4.77
CA TRP A 115 8.10 2.12 3.93
C TRP A 115 7.71 0.83 4.65
N TYR A 116 8.06 0.71 5.94
CA TYR A 116 7.74 -0.43 6.80
C TYR A 116 6.29 -0.38 7.32
N ASN A 117 5.37 0.17 6.52
CA ASN A 117 3.95 0.20 6.80
C ASN A 117 3.34 -1.16 6.39
N PRO A 118 2.73 -1.92 7.33
CA PRO A 118 2.08 -3.19 7.03
C PRO A 118 1.09 -3.12 5.87
N PHE A 119 0.29 -2.06 5.80
CA PHE A 119 -0.74 -1.91 4.77
C PHE A 119 -0.17 -1.53 3.40
N LEU A 120 1.04 -0.98 3.36
CA LEU A 120 1.75 -0.68 2.11
C LEU A 120 2.13 -1.96 1.35
N LEU A 121 2.15 -3.14 2.00
CA LEU A 121 2.42 -4.41 1.33
C LEU A 121 1.44 -4.69 0.19
N GLN A 122 0.16 -4.33 0.34
CA GLN A 122 -0.79 -4.48 -0.75
C GLN A 122 -0.43 -3.57 -1.93
N ASN A 123 -0.02 -2.31 -1.68
CA ASN A 123 0.45 -1.43 -2.75
C ASN A 123 1.66 -2.03 -3.48
N LEU A 124 2.66 -2.48 -2.72
CA LEU A 124 3.91 -3.02 -3.27
C LEU A 124 3.75 -4.39 -3.95
N SER A 125 2.61 -5.06 -3.75
CA SER A 125 2.28 -6.33 -4.43
C SER A 125 1.98 -6.15 -5.91
N TYR A 126 1.46 -4.98 -6.30
CA TYR A 126 1.24 -4.65 -7.70
C TYR A 126 2.58 -4.45 -8.40
N GLN A 127 2.91 -5.31 -9.36
CA GLN A 127 4.12 -5.22 -10.17
C GLN A 127 4.13 -3.94 -11.01
N TYR A 128 2.95 -3.44 -11.39
CA TYR A 128 2.81 -2.21 -12.16
C TYR A 128 2.48 -0.97 -11.32
N ASP A 129 1.34 -0.98 -10.61
CA ASP A 129 0.90 0.18 -9.83
C ASP A 129 1.79 0.41 -8.58
N GLY A 130 2.40 -0.62 -8.01
CA GLY A 130 3.19 -0.52 -6.78
C GLY A 130 4.35 0.49 -6.87
N PRO A 131 5.21 0.41 -7.89
CA PRO A 131 6.26 1.38 -8.16
C PRO A 131 5.76 2.83 -8.30
N SER A 132 4.66 3.07 -9.03
CA SER A 132 4.10 4.43 -9.19
C SER A 132 3.53 4.95 -7.86
N MET A 133 2.84 4.10 -7.09
CA MET A 133 2.36 4.41 -5.75
C MET A 133 3.53 4.71 -4.78
N ALA A 134 4.64 3.97 -4.85
CA ALA A 134 5.84 4.24 -4.06
C ALA A 134 6.50 5.58 -4.44
N LEU A 135 6.59 5.88 -5.74
CA LEU A 135 7.10 7.18 -6.21
C LEU A 135 6.20 8.35 -5.82
N SER A 136 4.89 8.12 -5.63
CA SER A 136 4.00 9.14 -5.08
C SER A 136 4.40 9.51 -3.64
N LEU A 137 4.74 8.53 -2.80
CA LEU A 137 5.25 8.77 -1.44
C LEU A 137 6.57 9.54 -1.47
N VAL A 138 7.48 9.18 -2.40
CA VAL A 138 8.72 9.91 -2.63
C VAL A 138 8.42 11.39 -2.91
N ALA A 139 7.51 11.68 -3.85
CA ALA A 139 7.14 13.04 -4.19
C ALA A 139 6.61 13.82 -2.97
N MET A 140 5.79 13.19 -2.12
CA MET A 140 5.26 13.82 -0.90
C MET A 140 6.36 14.11 0.14
N ILE A 141 7.33 13.20 0.32
CA ILE A 141 8.48 13.43 1.19
C ILE A 141 9.36 14.57 0.65
N TYR A 142 9.60 14.61 -0.65
CA TYR A 142 10.35 15.71 -1.27
C TYR A 142 9.60 17.04 -1.15
N ALA A 143 8.26 17.06 -1.28
CA ALA A 143 7.47 18.27 -1.08
C ALA A 143 7.60 18.83 0.34
N ILE A 144 7.65 17.96 1.35
CA ILE A 144 7.84 18.36 2.75
C ILE A 144 9.25 18.90 3.01
N THR A 145 10.26 18.23 2.47
CA THR A 145 11.68 18.48 2.77
C THR A 145 12.35 19.47 1.79
N PHE A 146 11.62 19.98 0.82
CA PHE A 146 12.15 20.94 -0.15
C PHE A 146 12.33 22.33 0.48
N HIS A 147 13.54 22.87 0.34
CA HIS A 147 13.90 24.22 0.77
C HIS A 147 14.56 24.92 -0.42
N GLY A 148 13.88 25.91 -0.99
CA GLY A 148 14.37 26.70 -2.12
C GLY A 148 15.06 27.99 -1.68
N ALA A 149 15.96 28.52 -2.52
CA ALA A 149 16.65 29.78 -2.26
C ALA A 149 15.70 30.98 -2.42
N THR A 150 14.79 30.92 -3.40
CA THR A 150 13.82 31.99 -3.65
C THR A 150 12.47 31.72 -3.00
N ARG A 151 11.65 32.77 -2.80
CA ARG A 151 10.27 32.60 -2.33
C ARG A 151 9.47 31.77 -3.33
N VAL A 152 9.58 32.04 -4.63
CA VAL A 152 8.87 31.30 -5.69
C VAL A 152 9.18 29.81 -5.63
N GLN A 153 10.46 29.42 -5.55
CA GLN A 153 10.86 28.02 -5.45
C GLN A 153 10.25 27.32 -4.21
N ARG A 154 10.19 28.02 -3.07
CA ARG A 154 9.62 27.49 -1.82
C ARG A 154 8.12 27.21 -1.92
N TRP A 155 7.39 27.81 -2.86
CA TRP A 155 5.97 27.54 -3.08
C TRP A 155 5.74 26.59 -4.25
N LEU A 156 6.34 26.88 -5.40
CA LEU A 156 6.06 26.20 -6.65
C LEU A 156 6.59 24.76 -6.69
N ILE A 157 7.81 24.51 -6.20
CA ILE A 157 8.40 23.16 -6.30
C ILE A 157 7.67 22.15 -5.39
N PRO A 158 7.36 22.46 -4.12
CA PRO A 158 6.50 21.59 -3.31
C PRO A 158 5.12 21.36 -3.95
N ALA A 159 4.50 22.40 -4.52
CA ALA A 159 3.21 22.27 -5.19
C ALA A 159 3.29 21.34 -6.43
N LEU A 160 4.33 21.47 -7.26
CA LEU A 160 4.57 20.57 -8.39
C LEU A 160 4.80 19.12 -7.94
N LEU A 161 5.52 18.91 -6.83
CA LEU A 161 5.74 17.59 -6.26
C LEU A 161 4.45 16.99 -5.69
N ILE A 162 3.58 17.80 -5.07
CA ILE A 162 2.25 17.37 -4.62
C ILE A 162 1.40 16.98 -5.83
N ALA A 163 1.40 17.78 -6.89
CA ALA A 163 0.67 17.47 -8.12
C ALA A 163 1.17 16.19 -8.77
N LEU A 164 2.50 16.01 -8.84
CA LEU A 164 3.15 14.81 -9.34
C LEU A 164 2.74 13.58 -8.51
N GLY A 165 2.85 13.63 -7.19
CA GLY A 165 2.47 12.49 -6.35
C GLY A 165 0.97 12.19 -6.43
N THR A 166 0.12 13.21 -6.51
CA THR A 166 -1.33 13.02 -6.70
C THR A 166 -1.65 12.37 -8.05
N GLY A 167 -0.96 12.79 -9.11
CA GLY A 167 -1.10 12.20 -10.44
C GLY A 167 -0.34 10.89 -10.67
N LEU A 168 0.42 10.40 -9.67
CA LEU A 168 0.90 9.02 -9.60
C LEU A 168 -0.08 8.16 -8.80
N TYR A 169 -0.50 8.67 -7.64
CA TYR A 169 -1.49 8.04 -6.78
C TYR A 169 -2.14 9.04 -5.82
N GLN A 170 -3.45 9.26 -5.97
CA GLN A 170 -4.19 10.31 -5.26
C GLN A 170 -4.15 10.16 -3.74
N ILE A 171 -4.14 8.94 -3.21
CA ILE A 171 -4.17 8.67 -1.76
C ILE A 171 -2.92 9.20 -1.04
N SER A 172 -1.81 9.41 -1.76
CA SER A 172 -0.58 9.97 -1.20
C SER A 172 -0.74 11.35 -0.57
N VAL A 173 -1.79 12.11 -0.90
CA VAL A 173 -2.10 13.38 -0.22
C VAL A 173 -2.28 13.21 1.29
N ASN A 174 -2.82 12.06 1.75
CA ASN A 174 -2.94 11.73 3.16
C ASN A 174 -1.57 11.74 3.84
N VAL A 175 -0.53 11.29 3.14
CA VAL A 175 0.84 11.24 3.64
C VAL A 175 1.43 12.64 3.75
N PHE A 176 1.21 13.52 2.77
CA PHE A 176 1.66 14.91 2.86
C PHE A 176 1.00 15.65 4.04
N LEU A 177 -0.32 15.54 4.18
CA LEU A 177 -1.05 16.16 5.30
C LEU A 177 -0.61 15.60 6.64
N GLY A 178 -0.35 14.29 6.73
CA GLY A 178 0.19 13.66 7.93
C GLY A 178 1.60 14.17 8.25
N LEU A 179 2.46 14.34 7.25
CA LEU A 179 3.82 14.84 7.48
C LEU A 179 3.81 16.32 7.90
N CYS A 180 2.85 17.11 7.43
CA CYS A 180 2.59 18.46 7.96
C CYS A 180 2.21 18.44 9.45
N CYS A 181 1.44 17.44 9.88
CA CYS A 181 1.14 17.23 11.30
C CYS A 181 2.40 16.90 12.11
N VAL A 182 3.30 16.07 11.57
CA VAL A 182 4.60 15.80 12.20
C VAL A 182 5.48 17.06 12.26
N GLU A 183 5.50 17.88 11.20
CA GLU A 183 6.20 19.18 11.22
C GLU A 183 5.68 20.11 12.32
N LEU A 184 4.36 20.14 12.54
CA LEU A 184 3.75 20.90 13.63
C LEU A 184 4.24 20.40 15.00
N LEU A 185 4.24 19.09 15.24
CA LEU A 185 4.78 18.53 16.48
C LEU A 185 6.27 18.85 16.68
N ARG A 186 7.06 18.84 15.61
CA ARG A 186 8.48 19.22 15.65
C ARG A 186 8.67 20.69 15.97
N ALA A 187 7.84 21.58 15.42
CA ALA A 187 7.84 23.01 15.73
C ALA A 187 7.57 23.24 17.22
N LEU A 188 6.58 22.53 17.78
CA LEU A 188 6.27 22.56 19.21
C LEU A 188 7.43 22.05 20.08
N HIS A 189 8.09 20.96 19.66
CA HIS A 189 9.26 20.44 20.35
C HIS A 189 10.44 21.42 20.34
N ARG A 190 10.66 22.12 19.21
CA ARG A 190 11.68 23.17 19.05
C ARG A 190 11.33 24.48 19.76
N GLN A 191 10.12 24.60 20.33
CA GLN A 191 9.64 25.78 21.04
C GLN A 191 9.67 27.07 20.18
N VAL A 192 9.37 26.94 18.89
CA VAL A 192 9.30 28.10 17.99
C VAL A 192 8.11 29.01 18.34
N SER A 193 8.15 30.25 17.88
CA SER A 193 7.08 31.23 18.11
C SER A 193 5.76 30.81 17.44
N TRP A 194 4.61 31.21 18.00
CA TRP A 194 3.30 30.94 17.36
C TRP A 194 3.18 31.57 15.97
N THR A 195 3.85 32.71 15.74
CA THR A 195 3.94 33.35 14.41
C THR A 195 4.64 32.45 13.40
N GLU A 196 5.70 31.74 13.79
CA GLU A 196 6.36 30.76 12.93
C GLU A 196 5.48 29.53 12.70
N VAL A 197 4.75 29.07 13.72
CA VAL A 197 3.79 27.95 13.57
C VAL A 197 2.70 28.28 12.55
N TRP A 198 2.08 29.45 12.65
CA TRP A 198 1.07 29.90 11.68
C TRP A 198 1.66 30.12 10.29
N GLY A 199 2.88 30.65 10.20
CA GLY A 199 3.61 30.78 8.94
C GLY A 199 3.89 29.42 8.28
N LEU A 200 4.26 28.41 9.07
CA LEU A 200 4.46 27.04 8.60
C LEU A 200 3.14 26.45 8.10
N LEU A 201 2.06 26.52 8.90
CA LEU A 201 0.75 25.98 8.51
C LEU A 201 0.19 26.66 7.27
N GLY A 202 0.20 28.00 7.21
CA GLY A 202 -0.22 28.75 6.03
C GLY A 202 0.65 28.43 4.80
N GLY A 203 1.96 28.27 5.00
CA GLY A 203 2.91 27.79 3.99
C GLY A 203 2.51 26.44 3.40
N LYS A 204 2.29 25.45 4.26
CA LYS A 204 1.93 24.09 3.83
C LYS A 204 0.53 24.04 3.19
N LEU A 205 -0.43 24.80 3.72
CA LEU A 205 -1.78 24.87 3.17
C LEU A 205 -1.80 25.48 1.76
N ALA A 206 -1.08 26.57 1.51
CA ALA A 206 -1.06 27.15 0.16
C ALA A 206 -0.16 26.35 -0.82
N GLN A 207 0.88 25.63 -0.35
CA GLN A 207 1.57 24.62 -1.16
C GLN A 207 0.61 23.50 -1.58
N PHE A 208 -0.20 23.00 -0.65
CA PHE A 208 -1.21 21.96 -0.90
C PHE A 208 -2.28 22.45 -1.89
N GLY A 209 -2.90 23.60 -1.62
CA GLY A 209 -3.92 24.18 -2.49
C GLY A 209 -3.41 24.42 -3.91
N LEU A 210 -2.19 24.96 -4.05
CA LEU A 210 -1.57 25.14 -5.36
C LEU A 210 -1.25 23.80 -6.03
N GLY A 211 -0.80 22.79 -5.29
CA GLY A 211 -0.54 21.45 -5.84
C GLY A 211 -1.80 20.76 -6.35
N ILE A 212 -2.92 20.86 -5.62
CA ILE A 212 -4.22 20.36 -6.07
C ILE A 212 -4.71 21.14 -7.30
N ALA A 213 -4.54 22.46 -7.34
CA ALA A 213 -4.89 23.25 -8.52
C ALA A 213 -4.08 22.84 -9.75
N ILE A 214 -2.76 22.63 -9.60
CA ILE A 214 -1.90 22.13 -10.68
C ILE A 214 -2.35 20.73 -11.14
N TYR A 215 -2.64 19.82 -10.21
CA TYR A 215 -3.19 18.50 -10.55
C TYR A 215 -4.50 18.61 -11.35
N GLY A 216 -5.39 19.51 -10.91
CA GLY A 216 -6.70 19.78 -11.53
C GLY A 216 -6.61 20.24 -12.99
N VAL A 217 -5.54 20.96 -13.37
CA VAL A 217 -5.33 21.40 -14.76
C VAL A 217 -4.43 20.49 -15.58
N THR A 218 -3.76 19.51 -14.95
CA THR A 218 -2.78 18.64 -15.64
C THR A 218 -3.29 17.21 -15.81
N ALA A 219 -3.45 16.45 -14.73
CA ALA A 219 -3.78 15.02 -14.78
C ALA A 219 -5.29 14.74 -14.67
N TYR A 220 -6.02 15.55 -13.91
CA TYR A 220 -7.47 15.39 -13.73
C TYR A 220 -8.30 15.44 -15.04
N PRO A 221 -7.97 16.28 -16.05
CA PRO A 221 -8.72 16.34 -17.30
C PRO A 221 -8.71 15.04 -18.12
N PHE A 222 -7.78 14.12 -17.85
CA PHE A 222 -7.67 12.84 -18.55
C PHE A 222 -8.51 11.71 -17.91
N MET A 223 -9.17 11.99 -16.78
CA MET A 223 -10.03 11.01 -16.12
C MET A 223 -11.26 10.64 -16.96
N THR A 224 -11.72 9.40 -16.82
CA THR A 224 -12.93 8.94 -17.51
C THR A 224 -14.20 9.44 -16.82
N ALA A 225 -15.26 9.67 -17.60
CA ALA A 225 -16.49 10.32 -17.14
C ALA A 225 -17.12 9.69 -15.88
N GLY A 226 -17.07 8.36 -15.76
CA GLY A 226 -17.61 7.62 -14.63
C GLY A 226 -16.89 7.87 -13.29
N ARG A 227 -15.64 8.37 -13.33
CA ARG A 227 -14.84 8.65 -12.12
C ARG A 227 -15.07 10.05 -11.53
N TYR A 228 -15.74 10.95 -12.25
CA TYR A 228 -15.97 12.33 -11.78
C TYR A 228 -17.03 12.47 -10.68
N SER A 229 -17.85 11.43 -10.45
CA SER A 229 -19.03 11.47 -9.57
C SER A 229 -18.91 10.54 -8.35
N GLU A 230 -17.69 10.31 -7.87
CA GLU A 230 -17.42 9.44 -6.72
C GLU A 230 -17.43 10.17 -5.37
N GLY A 231 -17.79 11.46 -5.30
CA GLY A 231 -17.92 12.18 -4.03
C GLY A 231 -19.16 11.75 -3.23
N LEU A 232 -19.11 11.87 -1.90
CA LEU A 232 -20.28 11.63 -1.03
C LEU A 232 -21.51 12.38 -1.55
N ASP A 233 -22.66 11.71 -1.55
CA ASP A 233 -23.93 12.33 -1.87
C ASP A 233 -24.34 13.29 -0.74
N GLY A 234 -24.32 14.59 -1.02
CA GLY A 234 -24.69 15.64 -0.08
C GLY A 234 -26.17 15.60 0.32
N ALA A 235 -27.04 14.96 -0.47
CA ALA A 235 -28.45 14.76 -0.14
C ALA A 235 -28.66 13.57 0.84
N GLY A 236 -27.63 12.75 1.06
CA GLY A 236 -27.65 11.63 2.00
C GLY A 236 -27.28 12.00 3.44
N HIS A 237 -26.78 11.02 4.20
CA HIS A 237 -26.24 11.19 5.55
C HIS A 237 -24.69 11.08 5.56
N PRO A 238 -23.95 12.09 5.07
CA PRO A 238 -22.50 11.99 4.87
C PRO A 238 -21.72 11.72 6.15
N PHE A 239 -22.11 12.30 7.29
CA PHE A 239 -21.46 12.05 8.58
C PHE A 239 -21.65 10.61 9.06
N LEU A 240 -22.83 10.02 8.85
CA LEU A 240 -23.10 8.62 9.18
C LEU A 240 -22.28 7.68 8.29
N GLN A 241 -22.15 8.00 7.00
CA GLN A 241 -21.32 7.25 6.07
C GLN A 241 -19.83 7.32 6.47
N ILE A 242 -19.32 8.51 6.81
CA ILE A 242 -17.95 8.66 7.33
C ILE A 242 -17.75 7.82 8.60
N GLY A 243 -18.70 7.86 9.54
CA GLY A 243 -18.65 7.05 10.76
C GLY A 243 -18.63 5.54 10.47
N THR A 244 -19.47 5.09 9.53
CA THR A 244 -19.53 3.68 9.10
C THR A 244 -18.24 3.25 8.42
N ASN A 245 -17.70 4.07 7.52
CA ASN A 245 -16.43 3.82 6.84
C ASN A 245 -15.26 3.76 7.85
N MET A 246 -15.25 4.65 8.85
CA MET A 246 -14.26 4.61 9.93
C MET A 246 -14.36 3.33 10.76
N GLY A 247 -15.59 2.86 11.06
CA GLY A 247 -15.83 1.58 11.72
C GLY A 247 -15.22 0.40 10.94
N ARG A 248 -15.46 0.36 9.62
CA ARG A 248 -14.86 -0.66 8.74
C ARG A 248 -13.33 -0.59 8.75
N VAL A 249 -12.74 0.60 8.66
CA VAL A 249 -11.27 0.77 8.74
C VAL A 249 -10.74 0.28 10.09
N LEU A 250 -11.44 0.57 11.19
CA LEU A 250 -11.05 0.10 12.51
C LEU A 250 -11.08 -1.43 12.58
N GLU A 251 -12.13 -2.08 12.07
CA GLU A 251 -12.21 -3.55 12.01
C GLU A 251 -11.06 -4.16 11.22
N LYS A 252 -10.72 -3.62 10.04
CA LYS A 252 -9.63 -4.15 9.21
C LYS A 252 -8.26 -3.88 9.82
N THR A 253 -8.05 -2.69 10.40
CA THR A 253 -6.78 -2.36 11.08
C THR A 253 -6.60 -3.14 12.38
N ALA A 254 -7.69 -3.50 13.06
CA ALA A 254 -7.66 -4.35 14.25
C ALA A 254 -7.06 -5.74 13.99
N LEU A 255 -7.17 -6.25 12.75
CA LEU A 255 -6.57 -7.53 12.35
C LEU A 255 -5.05 -7.55 12.52
N LEU A 256 -4.38 -6.38 12.48
CA LEU A 256 -2.93 -6.26 12.72
C LEU A 256 -2.58 -6.52 14.18
N PHE A 257 -3.47 -6.21 15.12
CA PHE A 257 -3.20 -6.27 16.55
C PHE A 257 -3.57 -7.63 17.14
N HIS A 258 -3.00 -8.70 16.58
CA HIS A 258 -3.17 -10.07 17.07
C HIS A 258 -1.86 -10.63 17.66
N GLY A 259 -1.96 -11.44 18.73
CA GLY A 259 -0.81 -12.08 19.36
C GLY A 259 0.27 -11.08 19.81
N GLY A 260 1.54 -11.35 19.46
CA GLY A 260 2.67 -10.51 19.82
C GLY A 260 2.62 -9.08 19.25
N TYR A 261 1.94 -8.87 18.12
CA TYR A 261 1.83 -7.54 17.49
C TYR A 261 1.06 -6.56 18.39
N LEU A 262 0.01 -7.02 19.06
CA LEU A 262 -0.76 -6.19 20.00
C LEU A 262 0.16 -5.55 21.05
N TRP A 263 0.98 -6.37 21.70
CA TRP A 263 1.86 -5.92 22.79
C TRP A 263 2.98 -5.00 22.30
N VAL A 264 3.56 -5.30 21.13
CA VAL A 264 4.62 -4.47 20.53
C VAL A 264 4.08 -3.07 20.17
N PHE A 265 2.91 -2.98 19.55
CA PHE A 265 2.30 -1.69 19.20
C PHE A 265 1.73 -0.97 20.43
N ALA A 266 1.19 -1.69 21.42
CA ALA A 266 0.75 -1.09 22.68
C ALA A 266 1.92 -0.43 23.43
N ALA A 267 3.07 -1.10 23.51
CA ALA A 267 4.28 -0.53 24.10
C ALA A 267 4.78 0.71 23.34
N LEU A 268 4.72 0.69 22.00
CA LEU A 268 5.04 1.84 21.17
C LEU A 268 4.10 3.03 21.45
N VAL A 269 2.79 2.78 21.52
CA VAL A 269 1.79 3.82 21.82
C VAL A 269 2.01 4.40 23.23
N LEU A 270 2.28 3.55 24.24
CA LEU A 270 2.60 4.01 25.58
C LEU A 270 3.85 4.91 25.60
N CYS A 271 4.93 4.50 24.94
CA CYS A 271 6.15 5.31 24.78
C CYS A 271 5.85 6.65 24.08
N ALA A 272 4.98 6.65 23.07
CA ALA A 272 4.59 7.86 22.37
C ALA A 272 3.83 8.83 23.28
N PHE A 273 2.92 8.34 24.14
CA PHE A 273 2.23 9.18 25.13
C PHE A 273 3.19 9.77 26.17
N LEU A 274 4.18 9.00 26.62
CA LEU A 274 5.25 9.53 27.49
C LEU A 274 6.07 10.62 26.78
N GLY A 275 6.30 10.47 25.47
CA GLY A 275 6.96 11.45 24.62
C GLY A 275 6.14 12.73 24.43
N LEU A 276 4.83 12.58 24.25
CA LEU A 276 3.87 13.67 24.15
C LEU A 276 3.92 14.57 25.40
N ALA A 277 4.02 13.97 26.58
CA ALA A 277 4.16 14.70 27.84
C ALA A 277 5.47 15.51 27.93
N ARG A 278 6.44 15.29 27.03
CA ARG A 278 7.70 16.05 26.95
C ARG A 278 7.70 17.10 25.84
N LEU A 279 6.57 17.33 25.17
CA LEU A 279 6.44 18.42 24.20
C LEU A 279 6.32 19.77 24.90
N GLY A 280 6.99 20.77 24.33
CA GLY A 280 6.85 22.16 24.74
C GLY A 280 7.55 22.53 26.05
N ARG A 281 7.32 23.76 26.47
CA ARG A 281 7.86 24.31 27.73
C ARG A 281 7.02 23.88 28.94
N PRO A 282 7.62 23.76 30.14
CA PRO A 282 6.90 23.36 31.35
C PRO A 282 5.70 24.27 31.70
N ASP A 283 5.83 25.58 31.43
CA ASP A 283 4.81 26.61 31.69
C ASP A 283 3.58 26.50 30.78
N ARG A 284 3.70 25.92 29.58
CA ARG A 284 2.62 25.76 28.60
C ARG A 284 2.31 24.29 28.28
N ARG A 285 2.73 23.37 29.15
CA ARG A 285 2.67 21.93 28.91
C ARG A 285 1.27 21.44 28.56
N ALA A 286 0.24 21.92 29.26
CA ALA A 286 -1.15 21.54 28.99
C ALA A 286 -1.59 21.88 27.55
N SER A 287 -1.31 23.09 27.07
CA SER A 287 -1.67 23.51 25.71
C SER A 287 -0.94 22.71 24.63
N HIS A 288 0.35 22.37 24.86
CA HIS A 288 1.12 21.56 23.92
C HIS A 288 0.64 20.11 23.88
N VAL A 289 0.27 19.55 25.04
CA VAL A 289 -0.32 18.20 25.12
C VAL A 289 -1.67 18.17 24.42
N ILE A 290 -2.55 19.14 24.66
CA ILE A 290 -3.85 19.24 23.96
C ILE A 290 -3.64 19.32 22.45
N LEU A 291 -2.77 20.21 21.98
CA LEU A 291 -2.47 20.33 20.55
C LEU A 291 -1.89 19.04 19.98
N GLY A 292 -1.02 18.35 20.72
CA GLY A 292 -0.47 17.07 20.28
C GLY A 292 -1.50 15.93 20.26
N LEU A 293 -2.47 15.91 21.19
CA LEU A 293 -3.62 15.01 21.13
C LEU A 293 -4.52 15.33 19.93
N THR A 294 -4.74 16.61 19.62
CA THR A 294 -5.47 17.03 18.41
C THR A 294 -4.74 16.56 17.16
N VAL A 295 -3.42 16.72 17.09
CA VAL A 295 -2.61 16.20 15.98
C VAL A 295 -2.74 14.68 15.85
N PHE A 296 -2.69 13.96 16.97
CA PHE A 296 -2.88 12.51 16.96
C PHE A 296 -4.26 12.12 16.41
N ALA A 297 -5.33 12.80 16.83
CA ALA A 297 -6.67 12.56 16.31
C ALA A 297 -6.77 12.84 14.79
N VAL A 298 -6.16 13.93 14.31
CA VAL A 298 -6.09 14.22 12.87
C VAL A 298 -5.32 13.12 12.13
N LEU A 299 -4.21 12.63 12.67
CA LEU A 299 -3.44 11.54 12.05
C LEU A 299 -4.25 10.23 11.95
N VAL A 300 -5.09 9.92 12.94
CA VAL A 300 -6.01 8.78 12.88
C VAL A 300 -7.03 8.95 11.75
N LEU A 301 -7.61 10.15 11.59
CA LEU A 301 -8.52 10.45 10.48
C LEU A 301 -7.83 10.36 9.11
N LEU A 302 -6.54 10.72 9.05
CA LEU A 302 -5.73 10.65 7.83
C LEU A 302 -5.32 9.22 7.45
N VAL A 303 -5.53 8.21 8.29
CA VAL A 303 -5.23 6.80 7.94
C VAL A 303 -6.00 6.39 6.67
N PRO A 304 -7.34 6.46 6.63
CA PRO A 304 -8.11 6.40 5.37
C PRO A 304 -8.14 7.76 4.64
N GLY A 305 -8.15 8.88 5.37
CA GLY A 305 -8.08 10.24 4.84
C GLY A 305 -9.10 10.52 3.74
N ILE A 306 -8.64 10.92 2.54
CA ILE A 306 -9.55 11.32 1.45
C ILE A 306 -10.53 10.23 1.01
N THR A 307 -10.26 8.94 1.25
CA THR A 307 -11.19 7.87 0.86
C THR A 307 -12.48 7.87 1.66
N LEU A 308 -12.50 8.49 2.85
CA LEU A 308 -13.71 8.69 3.63
C LEU A 308 -14.74 9.58 2.91
N LEU A 309 -14.27 10.40 1.95
CA LEU A 309 -15.08 11.32 1.17
C LEU A 309 -15.59 10.70 -0.14
N PHE A 310 -15.27 9.43 -0.39
CA PHE A 310 -15.76 8.71 -1.56
C PHE A 310 -17.10 8.02 -1.27
N ARG A 311 -18.02 8.13 -2.22
CA ARG A 311 -19.30 7.42 -2.25
C ARG A 311 -19.07 5.92 -2.22
N ASP A 312 -18.22 5.43 -3.11
CA ASP A 312 -17.80 4.03 -3.17
C ASP A 312 -16.52 3.87 -2.35
N PHE A 313 -16.69 3.57 -1.07
CA PHE A 313 -15.59 3.42 -0.13
C PHE A 313 -14.74 2.18 -0.47
N ASN A 314 -13.48 2.39 -0.86
CA ASN A 314 -12.52 1.31 -1.06
C ASN A 314 -11.83 0.96 0.25
N GLU A 315 -12.22 -0.17 0.83
CA GLU A 315 -11.69 -0.67 2.11
C GLU A 315 -10.35 -1.43 1.98
N GLY A 316 -9.75 -1.53 0.80
CA GLY A 316 -8.49 -2.27 0.62
C GLY A 316 -7.33 -1.63 1.39
N ALA A 317 -6.44 -2.45 1.93
CA ALA A 317 -5.25 -2.01 2.66
C ALA A 317 -4.41 -0.98 1.89
N ARG A 318 -4.42 -1.06 0.55
CA ARG A 318 -3.74 -0.14 -0.36
C ARG A 318 -4.10 1.33 -0.15
N THR A 319 -5.27 1.63 0.42
CA THR A 319 -5.72 3.01 0.70
C THR A 319 -5.25 3.54 2.05
N LEU A 320 -4.73 2.69 2.94
CA LEU A 320 -4.34 3.05 4.31
C LEU A 320 -2.90 3.59 4.40
N MET A 321 -2.45 4.33 3.38
CA MET A 321 -1.10 4.91 3.35
C MET A 321 -0.85 5.88 4.51
N GLY A 322 -1.88 6.54 5.03
CA GLY A 322 -1.76 7.43 6.19
C GLY A 322 -1.30 6.72 7.47
N PHE A 323 -1.48 5.40 7.57
CA PHE A 323 -0.97 4.60 8.68
C PHE A 323 0.55 4.73 8.83
N GLY A 324 1.29 4.81 7.71
CA GLY A 324 2.73 5.00 7.74
C GLY A 324 3.14 6.29 8.46
N VAL A 325 2.38 7.38 8.28
CA VAL A 325 2.69 8.66 8.95
C VAL A 325 2.24 8.68 10.41
N LEU A 326 1.13 8.02 10.73
CA LEU A 326 0.76 7.77 12.13
C LEU A 326 1.90 7.04 12.87
N LEU A 327 2.50 6.03 12.25
CA LEU A 327 3.67 5.34 12.80
C LEU A 327 4.88 6.27 12.91
N VAL A 328 5.19 7.09 11.90
CA VAL A 328 6.28 8.09 12.02
C VAL A 328 6.07 9.00 13.23
N CYS A 329 4.85 9.47 13.46
CA CYS A 329 4.51 10.29 14.62
C CYS A 329 4.75 9.52 15.94
N LEU A 330 4.25 8.29 16.04
CA LEU A 330 4.44 7.43 17.21
C LEU A 330 5.94 7.16 17.48
N PHE A 331 6.72 6.88 16.44
CA PHE A 331 8.16 6.66 16.53
C PHE A 331 8.90 7.94 16.95
N TYR A 332 8.52 9.09 16.40
CA TYR A 332 9.11 10.38 16.76
C TYR A 332 8.88 10.68 18.24
N LEU A 333 7.65 10.59 18.73
CA LEU A 333 7.32 10.83 20.14
C LEU A 333 7.98 9.79 21.05
N SER A 334 7.95 8.51 20.69
CA SER A 334 8.63 7.46 21.45
C SER A 334 10.13 7.69 21.55
N ARG A 335 10.78 8.16 20.47
CA ARG A 335 12.19 8.55 20.50
C ARG A 335 12.42 9.66 21.52
N LEU A 336 11.58 10.71 21.54
CA LEU A 336 11.69 11.78 22.55
C LEU A 336 11.57 11.22 23.98
N ALA A 337 10.68 10.24 24.17
CA ALA A 337 10.49 9.60 25.45
C ALA A 337 11.74 8.83 25.91
N LEU A 338 12.29 8.01 25.01
CA LEU A 338 13.37 7.08 25.30
C LEU A 338 14.73 7.81 25.42
N ALA A 339 14.99 8.76 24.51
CA ALA A 339 16.25 9.50 24.45
C ALA A 339 16.48 10.36 25.70
N ALA A 340 15.40 10.88 26.30
CA ALA A 340 15.49 11.68 27.52
C ALA A 340 15.92 10.87 28.75
N HIS A 341 15.72 9.55 28.75
CA HIS A 341 16.16 8.70 29.85
C HIS A 341 17.56 8.13 29.59
N ASN A 342 17.80 7.62 28.37
CA ASN A 342 19.10 7.09 27.99
C ASN A 342 19.27 7.11 26.47
N ARG A 343 20.43 7.57 25.98
CA ARG A 343 20.79 7.67 24.56
C ARG A 343 20.69 6.35 23.77
N TRP A 344 20.74 5.19 24.44
CA TRP A 344 20.63 3.86 23.81
C TRP A 344 19.20 3.37 23.65
N LEU A 345 18.28 3.78 24.53
CA LEU A 345 16.90 3.28 24.54
C LEU A 345 16.12 3.52 23.24
N PRO A 346 16.33 4.62 22.49
CA PRO A 346 15.69 4.81 21.18
C PRO A 346 15.93 3.67 20.17
N LEU A 347 16.97 2.85 20.35
CA LEU A 347 17.21 1.67 19.50
C LEU A 347 16.15 0.60 19.67
N LEU A 348 15.40 0.58 20.78
CA LEU A 348 14.27 -0.34 20.98
C LEU A 348 13.16 -0.15 19.94
N LEU A 349 13.12 0.99 19.25
CA LEU A 349 12.23 1.21 18.11
C LEU A 349 12.48 0.24 16.94
N ILE A 350 13.60 -0.50 16.93
CA ILE A 350 13.83 -1.57 15.96
C ILE A 350 12.85 -2.73 16.13
N ILE A 351 12.32 -2.96 17.33
CA ILE A 351 11.41 -4.09 17.63
C ILE A 351 10.12 -4.02 16.81
N PRO A 352 9.34 -2.92 16.82
CA PRO A 352 8.17 -2.81 15.95
C PRO A 352 8.51 -2.88 14.46
N LEU A 353 9.68 -2.39 14.04
CA LEU A 353 10.12 -2.50 12.63
C LEU A 353 10.48 -3.95 12.24
N LEU A 354 11.06 -4.73 13.15
CA LEU A 354 11.31 -6.15 12.92
C LEU A 354 10.00 -6.94 12.86
N ALA A 355 8.99 -6.56 13.64
CA ALA A 355 7.65 -7.15 13.55
C ALA A 355 7.02 -6.88 12.17
N THR A 356 7.08 -5.65 11.65
CA THR A 356 6.56 -5.35 10.31
C THR A 356 7.40 -5.99 9.19
N LEU A 357 8.72 -6.09 9.35
CA LEU A 357 9.58 -6.82 8.43
C LEU A 357 9.24 -8.31 8.40
N SER A 358 9.06 -8.94 9.56
CA SER A 358 8.63 -10.34 9.67
C SER A 358 7.28 -10.56 8.98
N LEU A 359 6.36 -9.61 9.11
CA LEU A 359 5.07 -9.65 8.41
C LEU A 359 5.24 -9.62 6.89
N SER A 360 6.16 -8.78 6.35
CA SER A 360 6.46 -8.74 4.92
C SER A 360 6.97 -10.09 4.40
N PHE A 361 7.86 -10.76 5.13
CA PHE A 361 8.35 -12.09 4.75
C PHE A 361 7.24 -13.14 4.81
N ALA A 362 6.41 -13.14 5.86
CA ALA A 362 5.26 -14.03 5.95
C ALA A 362 4.29 -13.80 4.77
N TYR A 363 4.04 -12.54 4.43
CA TYR A 363 3.20 -12.14 3.31
C TYR A 363 3.75 -12.62 1.95
N GLY A 364 5.04 -12.45 1.67
CA GLY A 364 5.63 -12.97 0.43
C GLY A 364 5.59 -14.50 0.34
N ARG A 365 5.67 -15.22 1.48
CA ARG A 365 5.44 -16.68 1.48
C ARG A 365 4.01 -17.04 1.10
N VAL A 366 3.02 -16.29 1.57
CA VAL A 366 1.61 -16.47 1.16
C VAL A 366 1.44 -16.23 -0.34
N LEU A 367 2.06 -15.18 -0.90
CA LEU A 367 2.05 -14.94 -2.35
C LEU A 367 2.69 -16.09 -3.13
N SER A 368 3.81 -16.64 -2.66
CA SER A 368 4.40 -17.83 -3.28
C SER A 368 3.48 -19.05 -3.23
N MET A 369 2.81 -19.29 -2.09
CA MET A 369 1.83 -20.38 -1.95
C MET A 369 0.65 -20.21 -2.91
N GLN A 370 0.15 -18.99 -3.05
CA GLN A 370 -0.87 -18.63 -4.03
C GLN A 370 -0.40 -18.92 -5.45
N LYS A 371 0.80 -18.44 -5.83
CA LYS A 371 1.38 -18.68 -7.14
C LYS A 371 1.46 -20.18 -7.45
N THR A 372 2.01 -20.97 -6.53
CA THR A 372 2.12 -22.43 -6.70
C THR A 372 0.75 -23.08 -6.90
N PHE A 373 -0.25 -22.72 -6.09
CA PHE A 373 -1.59 -23.28 -6.21
C PHE A 373 -2.26 -22.90 -7.54
N ALA A 374 -2.22 -21.61 -7.90
CA ALA A 374 -2.80 -21.11 -9.14
C ALA A 374 -2.14 -21.76 -10.37
N THR A 375 -0.81 -21.88 -10.39
CA THR A 375 -0.09 -22.54 -11.49
C THR A 375 -0.44 -24.02 -11.62
N ALA A 376 -0.59 -24.74 -10.50
CA ALA A 376 -1.01 -26.15 -10.53
C ALA A 376 -2.43 -26.31 -11.12
N ALA A 377 -3.37 -25.47 -10.68
CA ALA A 377 -4.73 -25.45 -11.23
C ALA A 377 -4.75 -25.07 -12.72
N LEU A 378 -3.89 -24.13 -13.13
CA LEU A 378 -3.76 -23.67 -14.50
C LEU A 378 -3.27 -24.78 -15.43
N TYR A 379 -2.24 -25.52 -15.05
CA TYR A 379 -1.73 -26.63 -15.86
C TYR A 379 -2.74 -27.78 -15.97
N SER A 380 -3.46 -28.08 -14.89
CA SER A 380 -4.57 -29.05 -14.93
C SER A 380 -5.64 -28.60 -15.93
N LEU A 381 -6.08 -27.34 -15.82
CA LEU A 381 -7.12 -26.79 -16.69
C LEU A 381 -6.68 -26.75 -18.15
N GLY A 382 -5.45 -26.33 -18.41
CA GLY A 382 -4.86 -26.32 -19.75
C GLY A 382 -4.77 -27.71 -20.35
N HIS A 383 -4.37 -28.72 -19.57
CA HIS A 383 -4.31 -30.11 -20.02
C HIS A 383 -5.70 -30.67 -20.39
N ASP A 384 -6.71 -30.42 -19.55
CA ASP A 384 -8.06 -30.91 -19.79
C ASP A 384 -8.67 -30.27 -21.05
N ILE A 385 -8.47 -28.96 -21.25
CA ILE A 385 -8.90 -28.29 -22.50
C ILE A 385 -8.14 -28.86 -23.70
N ALA A 386 -6.83 -29.07 -23.57
CA ALA A 386 -5.98 -29.55 -24.66
C ALA A 386 -6.24 -31.01 -25.04
N THR A 387 -6.76 -31.85 -24.16
CA THR A 387 -7.03 -33.26 -24.44
C THR A 387 -8.40 -33.50 -25.09
N HIS A 388 -9.36 -32.60 -24.90
CA HIS A 388 -10.71 -32.72 -25.46
C HIS A 388 -10.85 -31.89 -26.74
N SER A 389 -11.01 -32.56 -27.90
CA SER A 389 -11.16 -31.88 -29.21
C SER A 389 -12.29 -30.86 -29.22
N GLU A 390 -13.43 -31.21 -28.62
CA GLU A 390 -14.61 -30.36 -28.55
C GLU A 390 -14.34 -29.03 -27.80
N LEU A 391 -13.49 -29.05 -26.77
CA LEU A 391 -13.10 -27.84 -26.03
C LEU A 391 -12.05 -27.02 -26.78
N ARG A 392 -11.11 -27.67 -27.48
CA ARG A 392 -10.14 -26.96 -28.34
C ARG A 392 -10.82 -26.21 -29.48
N GLU A 393 -11.84 -26.83 -30.07
CA GLU A 393 -12.56 -26.31 -31.23
C GLU A 393 -13.74 -25.41 -30.85
N ALA A 394 -14.07 -25.31 -29.56
CA ALA A 394 -15.11 -24.41 -29.06
C ALA A 394 -14.81 -22.96 -29.47
N LYS A 395 -15.83 -22.27 -29.97
CA LYS A 395 -15.73 -20.87 -30.44
C LYS A 395 -15.24 -19.96 -29.33
N ARG A 396 -15.76 -20.14 -28.12
CA ARG A 396 -15.34 -19.47 -26.89
C ARG A 396 -15.65 -20.33 -25.69
N ILE A 397 -14.81 -20.21 -24.67
CA ILE A 397 -15.03 -20.79 -23.35
C ILE A 397 -15.14 -19.64 -22.35
N TYR A 398 -16.27 -19.53 -21.67
CA TYR A 398 -16.49 -18.50 -20.66
C TYR A 398 -16.04 -19.00 -19.29
N LEU A 399 -15.11 -18.30 -18.64
CA LEU A 399 -14.66 -18.62 -17.28
C LEU A 399 -15.40 -17.74 -16.27
N SER A 400 -16.12 -18.38 -15.35
CA SER A 400 -16.68 -17.73 -14.17
C SER A 400 -15.70 -17.80 -13.01
N ILE A 401 -15.43 -16.64 -12.41
CA ILE A 401 -14.64 -16.53 -11.18
C ILE A 401 -15.54 -16.96 -10.02
N ASN A 402 -15.05 -17.88 -9.21
CA ASN A 402 -15.71 -18.24 -7.96
C ASN A 402 -14.89 -17.70 -6.79
N TYR A 403 -15.51 -16.85 -5.99
CA TYR A 403 -14.89 -16.20 -4.84
C TYR A 403 -15.10 -17.08 -3.60
N SER A 404 -14.04 -17.31 -2.83
CA SER A 404 -14.07 -18.07 -1.58
C SER A 404 -13.14 -17.43 -0.56
N ASP A 405 -13.48 -17.50 0.72
CA ASP A 405 -12.60 -17.07 1.82
C ASP A 405 -11.58 -18.16 2.22
N ARG A 406 -11.67 -19.35 1.63
CA ARG A 406 -10.93 -20.55 2.05
C ARG A 406 -10.20 -21.26 0.90
N TRP A 407 -9.96 -20.54 -0.18
CA TRP A 407 -9.34 -21.12 -1.38
C TRP A 407 -7.85 -21.50 -1.19
N LEU A 408 -7.12 -20.85 -0.26
CA LEU A 408 -5.69 -21.08 -0.04
C LEU A 408 -5.41 -21.88 1.24
N ALA A 409 -5.73 -23.17 1.23
CA ALA A 409 -5.56 -24.06 2.37
C ALA A 409 -4.10 -24.14 2.89
N SER A 410 -3.11 -24.02 2.00
CA SER A 410 -1.68 -24.06 2.36
C SER A 410 -1.24 -22.89 3.25
N ALA A 411 -1.99 -21.79 3.28
CA ALA A 411 -1.69 -20.61 4.10
C ALA A 411 -2.52 -20.54 5.39
N GLU A 412 -3.36 -21.55 5.70
CA GLU A 412 -4.30 -21.50 6.83
C GLU A 412 -3.60 -21.27 8.19
N GLY A 413 -2.45 -21.91 8.39
CA GLY A 413 -1.63 -21.68 9.60
C GLY A 413 -1.17 -20.23 9.72
N SER A 414 -0.70 -19.63 8.61
CA SER A 414 -0.30 -18.22 8.55
C SER A 414 -1.48 -17.30 8.80
N PHE A 415 -2.64 -17.56 8.20
CA PHE A 415 -3.84 -16.75 8.39
C PHE A 415 -4.39 -16.84 9.82
N ARG A 416 -4.29 -18.00 10.47
CA ARG A 416 -4.70 -18.16 11.86
C ARG A 416 -3.82 -17.37 12.83
N GLN A 417 -2.50 -17.39 12.63
CA GLN A 417 -1.55 -16.71 13.51
C GLN A 417 -1.40 -15.21 13.18
N LEU A 418 -1.63 -14.83 11.92
CA LEU A 418 -1.55 -13.46 11.40
C LEU A 418 -2.79 -13.14 10.55
N PRO A 419 -3.96 -12.87 11.18
CA PRO A 419 -5.22 -12.63 10.46
C PRO A 419 -5.16 -11.48 9.45
N VAL A 420 -4.33 -10.47 9.73
CA VAL A 420 -4.09 -9.33 8.83
C VAL A 420 -3.60 -9.77 7.45
N LEU A 421 -2.92 -10.92 7.31
CA LEU A 421 -2.42 -11.40 6.03
C LEU A 421 -3.53 -11.62 4.99
N ARG A 422 -4.71 -12.09 5.40
CA ARG A 422 -5.86 -12.22 4.49
C ARG A 422 -6.31 -10.87 3.94
N TYR A 423 -6.36 -9.88 4.83
CA TYR A 423 -6.74 -8.51 4.47
C TYR A 423 -5.70 -7.84 3.57
N LEU A 424 -4.41 -8.05 3.83
CA LEU A 424 -3.33 -7.55 2.97
C LEU A 424 -3.35 -8.22 1.60
N LEU A 425 -3.61 -9.53 1.57
CA LEU A 425 -3.67 -10.31 0.34
C LEU A 425 -4.81 -9.81 -0.54
N ASN A 426 -5.99 -9.56 0.02
CA ASN A 426 -7.16 -9.02 -0.68
C ASN A 426 -7.44 -9.72 -2.02
N VAL A 427 -7.25 -11.04 -2.04
CA VAL A 427 -7.55 -11.93 -3.17
C VAL A 427 -8.28 -13.15 -2.62
N ASP A 428 -9.48 -13.36 -3.16
CA ASP A 428 -10.46 -14.38 -2.80
C ASP A 428 -10.73 -15.35 -3.97
N TYR A 429 -9.86 -15.36 -4.97
CA TYR A 429 -9.89 -16.24 -6.13
C TYR A 429 -8.49 -16.73 -6.50
N TYR A 430 -8.40 -17.80 -7.29
CA TYR A 430 -7.11 -18.39 -7.68
C TYR A 430 -6.91 -18.58 -9.18
N MET A 431 -7.91 -18.22 -10.00
CA MET A 431 -7.82 -18.35 -11.45
C MET A 431 -8.53 -17.19 -12.12
N LEU A 432 -7.87 -16.59 -13.10
CA LEU A 432 -8.44 -15.62 -14.03
C LEU A 432 -8.32 -16.15 -15.46
N ALA A 433 -9.21 -15.71 -16.36
CA ALA A 433 -9.16 -16.11 -17.77
C ALA A 433 -7.85 -15.66 -18.43
N GLU A 434 -7.33 -14.52 -17.99
CA GLU A 434 -6.08 -13.89 -18.41
C GLU A 434 -4.85 -14.77 -18.15
N ASN A 435 -4.96 -15.81 -17.30
CA ASN A 435 -3.87 -16.75 -17.05
C ASN A 435 -3.73 -17.81 -18.15
N LEU A 436 -4.80 -18.18 -18.85
CA LEU A 436 -4.86 -19.29 -19.80
C LEU A 436 -3.95 -19.11 -21.04
N PRO A 437 -3.77 -17.89 -21.59
CA PRO A 437 -2.83 -17.66 -22.68
C PRO A 437 -1.38 -18.08 -22.35
N SER A 438 -0.98 -18.04 -21.07
CA SER A 438 0.38 -18.45 -20.65
C SER A 438 0.66 -19.94 -20.82
N VAL A 439 -0.38 -20.77 -20.95
CA VAL A 439 -0.31 -22.21 -21.24
C VAL A 439 -0.77 -22.55 -22.66
N GLY A 440 -0.88 -21.54 -23.54
CA GLY A 440 -1.24 -21.71 -24.95
C GLY A 440 -2.74 -21.82 -25.22
N ILE A 441 -3.60 -21.64 -24.21
CA ILE A 441 -5.06 -21.68 -24.37
C ILE A 441 -5.59 -20.26 -24.63
N THR A 442 -6.17 -20.03 -25.81
CA THR A 442 -6.53 -18.68 -26.30
C THR A 442 -8.02 -18.46 -26.53
N ASN A 443 -8.84 -19.51 -26.45
CA ASN A 443 -10.29 -19.43 -26.66
C ASN A 443 -11.07 -19.19 -25.35
N VAL A 444 -10.39 -19.00 -24.21
CA VAL A 444 -11.00 -18.72 -22.91
C VAL A 444 -11.12 -17.21 -22.69
N VAL A 445 -12.31 -16.75 -22.28
CA VAL A 445 -12.59 -15.34 -21.98
C VAL A 445 -13.24 -15.21 -20.61
N ALA A 446 -12.94 -14.11 -19.91
CA ALA A 446 -13.60 -13.79 -18.65
C ALA A 446 -15.10 -13.56 -18.91
N GLU A 447 -15.94 -14.19 -18.09
CA GLU A 447 -17.38 -13.95 -18.13
C GLU A 447 -17.70 -12.51 -17.68
N ARG A 448 -18.36 -11.73 -18.54
CA ARG A 448 -18.85 -10.38 -18.20
C ARG A 448 -20.38 -10.37 -18.14
N GLU A 449 -20.91 -9.81 -17.05
CA GLU A 449 -22.30 -9.38 -16.77
C GLU A 449 -23.45 -10.41 -16.91
N ARG A 450 -23.37 -11.43 -17.76
CA ARG A 450 -24.49 -12.34 -18.06
C ARG A 450 -24.57 -13.61 -17.20
N ARG A 451 -23.54 -13.90 -16.37
CA ARG A 451 -23.50 -15.05 -15.43
C ARG A 451 -23.89 -16.40 -16.06
N ASN A 452 -23.68 -16.58 -17.35
CA ASN A 452 -24.09 -17.76 -18.11
C ASN A 452 -23.38 -19.03 -17.61
N ALA A 453 -22.06 -19.00 -17.39
CA ALA A 453 -21.30 -20.13 -16.83
C ALA A 453 -21.79 -20.49 -15.42
N THR A 454 -22.06 -19.46 -14.62
CA THR A 454 -22.64 -19.61 -13.29
C THR A 454 -24.02 -20.27 -13.37
N HIS A 455 -24.88 -19.87 -14.31
CA HIS A 455 -26.21 -20.46 -14.53
C HIS A 455 -26.15 -21.90 -15.08
N VAL A 456 -25.22 -22.21 -15.98
CA VAL A 456 -25.01 -23.59 -16.50
C VAL A 456 -24.69 -24.55 -15.35
N GLY A 457 -23.86 -24.12 -14.39
CA GLY A 457 -23.57 -24.90 -13.19
C GLY A 457 -24.77 -25.11 -12.26
N TYR A 458 -25.67 -24.12 -12.16
CA TYR A 458 -26.90 -24.23 -11.36
C TYR A 458 -28.00 -25.08 -12.04
N LEU A 459 -28.03 -25.10 -13.36
CA LEU A 459 -29.04 -25.83 -14.16
C LEU A 459 -28.74 -27.34 -14.32
N GLN A 460 -27.74 -27.87 -13.60
CA GLN A 460 -27.38 -29.30 -13.56
C GLN A 460 -27.13 -29.94 -14.93
N TYR A 461 -26.61 -29.18 -15.90
CA TYR A 461 -26.10 -29.79 -17.13
C TYR A 461 -24.99 -30.79 -16.82
N PRO A 462 -24.86 -31.91 -17.56
CA PRO A 462 -23.75 -32.83 -17.36
C PRO A 462 -22.44 -32.13 -17.71
N ALA A 463 -21.47 -32.16 -16.80
CA ALA A 463 -20.14 -31.63 -17.06
C ALA A 463 -19.41 -32.56 -18.04
N LEU A 464 -18.79 -31.97 -19.07
CA LEU A 464 -17.90 -32.71 -19.98
C LEU A 464 -16.61 -33.11 -19.24
N VAL A 465 -16.09 -32.20 -18.42
CA VAL A 465 -14.94 -32.45 -17.55
C VAL A 465 -15.29 -32.10 -16.12
N GLU A 466 -15.02 -33.03 -15.21
CA GLU A 466 -15.12 -32.80 -13.78
C GLU A 466 -13.76 -33.02 -13.11
N SER A 467 -13.19 -31.94 -12.58
CA SER A 467 -11.93 -31.94 -11.84
C SER A 467 -12.16 -31.58 -10.37
N LEU A 468 -11.10 -31.65 -9.55
CA LEU A 468 -11.10 -31.18 -8.18
C LEU A 468 -11.38 -29.68 -8.07
N TYR A 469 -10.86 -28.89 -9.01
CA TYR A 469 -10.83 -27.42 -8.94
C TYR A 469 -11.83 -26.74 -9.86
N TYR A 470 -12.43 -27.44 -10.81
CA TYR A 470 -13.35 -26.82 -11.78
C TYR A 470 -14.27 -27.87 -12.41
N ARG A 471 -15.31 -27.37 -13.08
CA ARG A 471 -16.13 -28.12 -14.03
C ARG A 471 -16.09 -27.41 -15.37
N ILE A 472 -16.07 -28.17 -16.45
CA ILE A 472 -16.21 -27.65 -17.81
C ILE A 472 -17.48 -28.21 -18.42
N TYR A 473 -18.35 -27.32 -18.86
CA TYR A 473 -19.57 -27.65 -19.59
C TYR A 473 -19.41 -27.24 -21.04
N LEU A 474 -20.03 -27.99 -21.94
CA LEU A 474 -20.10 -27.66 -23.37
C LEU A 474 -21.56 -27.64 -23.79
N LEU A 475 -22.01 -26.51 -24.35
CA LEU A 475 -23.36 -26.35 -24.90
C LEU A 475 -23.24 -25.86 -26.35
N GLY A 476 -23.41 -26.78 -27.30
CA GLY A 476 -23.10 -26.52 -28.71
C GLY A 476 -21.63 -26.17 -28.88
N ASP A 477 -21.33 -25.04 -29.54
CA ASP A 477 -19.96 -24.60 -29.80
C ASP A 477 -19.34 -23.75 -28.65
N TYR A 478 -20.03 -23.62 -27.51
CA TYR A 478 -19.62 -22.75 -26.40
C TYR A 478 -19.32 -23.55 -25.14
N GLY A 479 -18.14 -23.29 -24.57
CA GLY A 479 -17.70 -23.86 -23.30
C GLY A 479 -17.98 -22.94 -22.12
N PHE A 480 -18.10 -23.51 -20.93
CA PHE A 480 -18.27 -22.77 -19.68
C PHE A 480 -17.43 -23.44 -18.58
N ILE A 481 -16.49 -22.70 -18.01
CA ILE A 481 -15.66 -23.12 -16.89
C ILE A 481 -16.25 -22.52 -15.62
N VAL A 482 -16.56 -23.38 -14.65
CA VAL A 482 -16.99 -22.98 -13.31
C VAL A 482 -15.94 -23.44 -12.32
N MET A 483 -15.25 -22.50 -11.68
CA MET A 483 -14.26 -22.78 -10.65
C MET A 483 -14.96 -23.32 -9.39
N LYS A 484 -14.40 -24.36 -8.78
CA LYS A 484 -14.89 -24.94 -7.54
C LYS A 484 -14.19 -24.30 -6.35
N GLU A 485 -14.86 -24.26 -5.21
CA GLU A 485 -14.12 -24.06 -3.96
C GLU A 485 -13.23 -25.29 -3.72
N PRO A 486 -11.92 -25.12 -3.48
CA PRO A 486 -11.03 -26.24 -3.20
C PRO A 486 -11.53 -27.04 -1.98
N PRO A 487 -11.44 -28.38 -2.00
CA PRO A 487 -11.93 -29.18 -0.90
C PRO A 487 -11.20 -28.88 0.40
N HIS A 488 -11.97 -28.72 1.46
CA HIS A 488 -11.45 -28.50 2.80
C HIS A 488 -11.07 -29.84 3.43
N GLY A 489 -9.77 -30.04 3.67
CA GLY A 489 -9.32 -31.11 4.54
C GLY A 489 -9.85 -30.92 5.97
N ARG A 490 -10.05 -32.02 6.72
CA ARG A 490 -10.11 -31.91 8.19
C ARG A 490 -8.83 -31.20 8.64
N LEU A 491 -8.95 -30.23 9.55
CA LEU A 491 -7.80 -29.54 10.16
C LEU A 491 -6.73 -30.60 10.48
N LEU A 492 -5.60 -30.53 9.77
CA LEU A 492 -4.45 -31.39 10.08
C LEU A 492 -4.04 -31.03 11.51
N GLN A 493 -4.36 -31.92 12.46
CA GLN A 493 -3.84 -31.82 13.82
C GLN A 493 -2.39 -32.26 13.74
N TRP A 494 -1.48 -31.28 13.86
CA TRP A 494 -0.05 -31.50 14.00
C TRP A 494 0.32 -31.62 15.47
#